data_AF-A0A2S6PKM0-F1
#
_entry.id   AF-A0A2S6PKM0-F1
#
_cell.length_a   1.000
_cell.length_b   1.000
_cell.length_c   1.000
_cell.angle_alpha   90.00
_cell.angle_beta   90.00
_cell.angle_gamma   90.00
#
_symmetry.space_group_name_H-M   'P 1'
#
loop_
_entity.id
_entity.type
_entity.pdbx_description
1 polymer ?
#
loop_
_entity_poly.entity_id
_entity_poly.type
_entity_poly.pdbx_seq_one_letter_code
_entity_poly.pdbx_strand_id
1 'polypeptide(L)'
;MPRRPAGHTRGRAAVLASLTVTALVATGHPAGAAPADTDTDPMNQAFEQAAEEYGVPRDLLAAVGYGETHLNGHSGRPSQDNGYGVMHLVSNPLNHSLEQAAALTGESTADLREDTEANILGGAAVLRSHADALGLDTAERADIDAWYPAVARYSGTDGAVAALYADTVYTFLAQGLRATVAGGELVTVTSRPVSPEKGPLAKADLTAKSPDYPAALWVAANSANFAAGRTATVDKVVIHVTQGSYAGTISWFQNATSKVSSHYVVRSSDGQITQMVRDSDTAYHAKSANASSLGIEHEGFVDDPSWFTDTMYRSSAALTTYLCDRYGIPKDRSHIIGHSEAPGNDHTDPGANWNWTYYMQLVGGSGSGADGLSFASYTTQKTGSTGAQAKAVQALLNKQGYDAGTEDGIFGAKTESAVRLFQTARGLDSDGAVGPKTWTALLSAGTTPTLVSGASGDAVKRLQRALTAALGRTVAVDGAFGANTDKAVRDYQSTRKLSVDGSVGPDTWKALQSGR
;
A
#
# COMPACT_ATOMS: atom_id res chain seq x y z
N MET A 1 -65.23 59.03 33.74
CA MET A 1 -65.55 57.69 34.29
C MET A 1 -64.34 56.76 34.13
N PRO A 2 -64.12 55.76 35.00
CA PRO A 2 -62.84 55.61 35.69
C PRO A 2 -61.95 54.40 35.29
N ARG A 3 -60.66 54.53 35.68
CA ARG A 3 -59.71 53.54 36.28
C ARG A 3 -59.18 52.29 35.51
N ARG A 4 -57.83 52.17 35.55
CA ARG A 4 -56.93 50.98 35.45
C ARG A 4 -57.52 49.68 36.06
N PRO A 5 -57.10 48.45 35.64
CA PRO A 5 -55.90 47.80 36.23
C PRO A 5 -55.18 46.71 35.39
N ALA A 6 -54.10 46.19 35.99
CA ALA A 6 -53.19 45.10 35.62
C ALA A 6 -53.75 43.69 35.89
N GLY A 7 -53.03 42.64 35.46
CA GLY A 7 -52.91 41.38 36.23
C GLY A 7 -52.96 40.04 35.48
N HIS A 8 -51.87 39.27 35.67
CA HIS A 8 -51.80 37.82 35.91
C HIS A 8 -51.73 36.76 34.77
N THR A 9 -50.52 36.20 34.66
CA THR A 9 -50.12 34.77 34.70
C THR A 9 -51.20 33.68 34.87
N ARG A 10 -51.02 32.58 34.12
CA ARG A 10 -51.52 31.23 34.44
C ARG A 10 -50.41 30.19 34.25
N GLY A 11 -50.35 29.25 35.20
CA GLY A 11 -49.49 28.07 35.14
C GLY A 11 -50.28 26.78 35.39
N ARG A 12 -49.51 25.71 35.69
CA ARG A 12 -49.88 24.35 36.14
C ARG A 12 -50.31 23.39 34.99
N ALA A 13 -50.04 22.09 35.02
CA ALA A 13 -49.65 21.18 36.10
C ALA A 13 -48.95 19.91 35.54
N ALA A 14 -48.09 19.30 36.36
CA ALA A 14 -47.57 17.93 36.19
C ALA A 14 -48.41 16.93 37.00
N VAL A 15 -48.51 15.68 36.53
CA VAL A 15 -49.18 14.56 37.21
C VAL A 15 -48.23 13.35 37.26
N LEU A 16 -48.09 12.76 38.45
CA LEU A 16 -47.39 11.51 38.80
C LEU A 16 -48.29 10.27 38.58
N ALA A 17 -47.66 9.10 38.34
CA ALA A 17 -47.94 7.77 38.96
C ALA A 17 -47.17 6.66 38.19
N SER A 18 -46.05 6.15 38.71
CA SER A 18 -45.87 4.93 39.56
C SER A 18 -45.80 3.60 38.80
N LEU A 19 -44.65 2.91 38.88
CA LEU A 19 -44.52 1.46 38.63
C LEU A 19 -43.41 0.86 39.50
N THR A 20 -43.69 -0.36 39.95
CA THR A 20 -43.19 -1.11 41.10
C THR A 20 -41.80 -1.72 40.94
N VAL A 21 -41.02 -1.70 42.03
CA VAL A 21 -39.71 -2.38 42.18
C VAL A 21 -39.93 -3.80 42.70
N THR A 22 -39.32 -4.80 42.03
CA THR A 22 -39.19 -6.17 42.56
C THR A 22 -37.73 -6.38 42.95
N ALA A 23 -37.48 -6.64 44.23
CA ALA A 23 -36.17 -6.96 44.76
C ALA A 23 -35.89 -8.46 44.58
N LEU A 24 -34.80 -8.81 43.87
CA LEU A 24 -34.21 -10.14 43.89
C LEU A 24 -32.85 -10.04 44.57
N VAL A 25 -32.74 -10.61 45.76
CA VAL A 25 -31.49 -10.70 46.52
C VAL A 25 -30.67 -11.85 45.93
N ALA A 26 -29.65 -11.53 45.14
CA ALA A 26 -28.60 -12.46 44.75
C ALA A 26 -27.34 -12.13 45.57
N THR A 27 -26.92 -13.05 46.43
CA THR A 27 -25.63 -12.98 47.13
C THR A 27 -24.49 -13.25 46.14
N GLY A 28 -24.05 -12.21 45.45
CA GLY A 28 -22.80 -12.21 44.69
C GLY A 28 -21.65 -11.74 45.58
N HIS A 29 -20.59 -12.53 45.69
CA HIS A 29 -19.35 -12.14 46.35
C HIS A 29 -18.78 -10.87 45.68
N PRO A 30 -18.09 -9.96 46.40
CA PRO A 30 -17.32 -8.93 45.74
C PRO A 30 -16.22 -9.64 44.94
N ALA A 31 -16.38 -9.70 43.62
CA ALA A 31 -15.26 -9.98 42.74
C ALA A 31 -14.25 -8.86 43.01
N GLY A 32 -13.14 -9.20 43.67
CA GLY A 32 -11.99 -8.32 43.69
C GLY A 32 -11.69 -7.97 42.24
N ALA A 33 -11.73 -6.68 41.91
CA ALA A 33 -11.12 -6.21 40.70
C ALA A 33 -9.68 -6.72 40.75
N ALA A 34 -9.35 -7.68 39.88
CA ALA A 34 -7.97 -7.96 39.59
C ALA A 34 -7.32 -6.62 39.23
N PRO A 35 -6.10 -6.33 39.71
CA PRO A 35 -5.37 -5.18 39.21
C PRO A 35 -5.37 -5.27 37.69
N ALA A 36 -5.84 -4.21 37.02
CA ALA A 36 -5.64 -4.09 35.58
C ALA A 36 -4.13 -4.14 35.36
N ASP A 37 -3.65 -5.11 34.57
CA ASP A 37 -2.26 -5.17 34.14
C ASP A 37 -1.89 -3.79 33.59
N THR A 38 -0.93 -3.13 34.21
CA THR A 38 -0.40 -1.81 33.81
C THR A 38 0.44 -1.87 32.53
N ASP A 39 0.42 -3.01 31.85
CA ASP A 39 1.33 -3.39 30.76
C ASP A 39 0.54 -3.64 29.46
N THR A 40 -0.51 -2.85 29.23
CA THR A 40 -1.46 -3.10 28.14
C THR A 40 -1.00 -2.54 26.79
N ASP A 41 -0.05 -1.59 26.77
CA ASP A 41 0.45 -0.92 25.56
C ASP A 41 1.91 -0.41 25.74
N PRO A 42 2.93 -1.30 25.84
CA PRO A 42 4.32 -0.92 26.14
C PRO A 42 4.96 0.02 25.09
N MET A 43 4.63 -0.14 23.81
CA MET A 43 5.18 0.72 22.74
C MET A 43 4.64 2.15 22.84
N ASN A 44 3.35 2.33 23.10
CA ASN A 44 2.73 3.64 23.29
C ASN A 44 3.32 4.33 24.51
N GLN A 45 3.53 3.61 25.61
CA GLN A 45 4.20 4.14 26.81
C GLN A 45 5.63 4.58 26.51
N ALA A 46 6.42 3.76 25.79
CA ALA A 46 7.78 4.14 25.38
C ALA A 46 7.81 5.44 24.54
N PHE A 47 6.87 5.58 23.59
CA PHE A 47 6.74 6.82 22.82
C PHE A 47 6.34 8.03 23.67
N GLU A 48 5.43 7.86 24.64
CA GLU A 48 5.02 8.93 25.55
C GLU A 48 6.18 9.37 26.45
N GLN A 49 6.88 8.42 27.06
CA GLN A 49 8.02 8.71 27.94
C GLN A 49 9.16 9.41 27.19
N ALA A 50 9.56 8.88 26.02
CA ALA A 50 10.61 9.48 25.21
C ALA A 50 10.23 10.87 24.69
N ALA A 51 8.97 11.08 24.35
CA ALA A 51 8.44 12.39 23.95
C ALA A 51 8.51 13.41 25.09
N GLU A 52 8.11 13.02 26.29
CA GLU A 52 8.16 13.87 27.48
C GLU A 52 9.60 14.23 27.87
N GLU A 53 10.50 13.24 27.87
CA GLU A 53 11.90 13.44 28.28
C GLU A 53 12.65 14.38 27.32
N TYR A 54 12.51 14.16 26.02
CA TYR A 54 13.27 14.91 25.00
C TYR A 54 12.50 16.07 24.40
N GLY A 55 11.24 16.29 24.81
CA GLY A 55 10.40 17.37 24.29
C GLY A 55 10.15 17.25 22.78
N VAL A 56 10.07 16.01 22.27
CA VAL A 56 9.71 15.70 20.87
C VAL A 56 8.21 15.43 20.84
N PRO A 57 7.43 15.96 19.87
CA PRO A 57 6.04 15.60 19.75
C PRO A 57 5.85 14.08 19.58
N ARG A 58 5.10 13.45 20.47
CA ARG A 58 4.89 11.99 20.50
C ARG A 58 4.45 11.40 19.15
N ASP A 59 3.51 12.07 18.49
CA ASP A 59 3.00 11.65 17.17
C ASP A 59 4.06 11.78 16.06
N LEU A 60 4.98 12.75 16.17
CA LEU A 60 6.13 12.86 15.27
C LEU A 60 7.08 11.68 15.46
N LEU A 61 7.40 11.36 16.71
CA LEU A 61 8.29 10.26 17.06
C LEU A 61 7.74 8.92 16.57
N ALA A 62 6.44 8.67 16.78
CA ALA A 62 5.77 7.48 16.26
C ALA A 62 5.71 7.45 14.72
N ALA A 63 5.50 8.59 14.06
CA ALA A 63 5.54 8.68 12.59
C ALA A 63 6.93 8.41 12.02
N VAL A 64 7.99 8.86 12.69
CA VAL A 64 9.39 8.54 12.36
C VAL A 64 9.63 7.03 12.52
N GLY A 65 9.32 6.45 13.67
CA GLY A 65 9.49 5.00 13.90
C GLY A 65 8.69 4.14 12.92
N TYR A 66 7.49 4.60 12.53
CA TYR A 66 6.71 3.93 11.50
C TYR A 66 7.37 4.06 10.12
N GLY A 67 7.87 5.23 9.74
CA GLY A 67 8.59 5.43 8.48
C GLY A 67 9.91 4.67 8.37
N GLU A 68 10.57 4.40 9.50
CA GLU A 68 11.82 3.64 9.52
C GLU A 68 11.59 2.13 9.44
N THR A 69 10.70 1.61 10.28
CA THR A 69 10.61 0.16 10.51
C THR A 69 9.19 -0.37 10.64
N HIS A 70 8.16 0.42 10.29
CA HIS A 70 6.75 0.07 10.57
C HIS A 70 6.52 -0.28 12.05
N LEU A 71 7.29 0.35 12.96
CA LEU A 71 7.28 0.10 14.40
C LEU A 71 7.75 -1.31 14.81
N ASN A 72 8.60 -1.92 14.00
CA ASN A 72 9.14 -3.26 14.24
C ASN A 72 10.63 -3.18 14.60
N GLY A 73 10.98 -3.61 15.82
CA GLY A 73 12.37 -3.63 16.30
C GLY A 73 13.26 -4.72 15.67
N HIS A 74 12.73 -5.58 14.79
CA HIS A 74 13.45 -6.65 14.08
C HIS A 74 14.25 -7.59 14.99
N SER A 75 13.80 -7.75 16.24
CA SER A 75 14.49 -8.53 17.28
C SER A 75 15.97 -8.15 17.41
N GLY A 76 16.29 -6.87 17.23
CA GLY A 76 17.64 -6.31 17.31
C GLY A 76 18.59 -6.70 16.18
N ARG A 77 18.09 -7.30 15.10
CA ARG A 77 18.88 -7.60 13.92
C ARG A 77 19.11 -6.32 13.09
N PRO A 78 20.32 -6.13 12.51
CA PRO A 78 20.60 -4.97 11.70
C PRO A 78 19.90 -5.03 10.34
N SER A 79 19.57 -3.84 9.81
CA SER A 79 19.33 -3.60 8.38
C SER A 79 20.64 -3.66 7.57
N GLN A 80 20.57 -3.55 6.24
CA GLN A 80 21.78 -3.48 5.39
C GLN A 80 22.66 -2.28 5.71
N ASP A 81 22.04 -1.17 6.14
CA ASP A 81 22.75 0.05 6.54
C ASP A 81 23.40 -0.07 7.92
N ASN A 82 23.24 -1.22 8.58
CA ASN A 82 23.59 -1.46 9.97
C ASN A 82 22.79 -0.57 10.94
N GLY A 83 21.49 -0.39 10.64
CA GLY A 83 20.50 0.28 11.48
C GLY A 83 19.66 -0.71 12.30
N TYR A 84 19.26 -0.30 13.51
CA TYR A 84 18.68 -1.18 14.52
C TYR A 84 17.42 -0.61 15.19
N GLY A 85 16.51 -1.52 15.56
CA GLY A 85 15.32 -1.22 16.36
C GLY A 85 14.28 -0.35 15.66
N VAL A 86 13.24 0.02 16.39
CA VAL A 86 12.06 0.77 15.88
C VAL A 86 12.45 2.08 15.19
N MET A 87 13.45 2.76 15.72
CA MET A 87 13.92 4.07 15.27
C MET A 87 15.09 3.99 14.27
N HIS A 88 15.49 2.78 13.86
CA HIS A 88 16.60 2.52 12.92
C HIS A 88 17.87 3.32 13.26
N LEU A 89 18.37 3.13 14.48
CA LEU A 89 19.62 3.78 14.91
C LEU A 89 20.81 3.11 14.21
N VAL A 90 21.60 3.89 13.46
CA VAL A 90 22.60 3.41 12.50
C VAL A 90 24.02 3.47 13.08
N SER A 91 24.80 2.43 12.80
CA SER A 91 26.23 2.35 13.11
C SER A 91 27.02 1.97 11.86
N ASN A 92 27.42 2.95 11.05
CA ASN A 92 28.24 2.72 9.86
C ASN A 92 29.21 3.90 9.63
N PRO A 93 30.15 3.84 8.66
CA PRO A 93 31.15 4.89 8.46
C PRO A 93 30.62 6.29 8.11
N LEU A 94 29.33 6.43 7.76
CA LEU A 94 28.70 7.68 7.35
C LEU A 94 27.63 8.16 8.35
N ASN A 95 26.96 7.25 9.05
CA ASN A 95 25.92 7.55 10.02
C ASN A 95 26.19 6.81 11.33
N HIS A 96 26.28 7.58 12.41
CA HIS A 96 26.62 7.14 13.76
C HIS A 96 25.49 7.45 14.76
N SER A 97 24.23 7.43 14.31
CA SER A 97 23.09 7.76 15.17
C SER A 97 22.92 6.77 16.34
N LEU A 98 23.39 5.52 16.22
CA LEU A 98 23.43 4.58 17.35
C LEU A 98 24.41 5.01 18.44
N GLU A 99 25.64 5.38 18.07
CA GLU A 99 26.62 5.87 19.04
C GLU A 99 26.21 7.22 19.62
N GLN A 100 25.60 8.09 18.81
CA GLN A 100 25.05 9.36 19.26
C GLN A 100 23.93 9.14 20.27
N ALA A 101 22.99 8.22 20.00
CA ALA A 101 21.92 7.87 20.93
C ALA A 101 22.49 7.38 22.26
N ALA A 102 23.47 6.45 22.24
CA ALA A 102 24.13 5.95 23.45
C ALA A 102 24.77 7.07 24.27
N ALA A 103 25.42 8.03 23.62
CA ALA A 103 26.04 9.17 24.29
C ALA A 103 25.01 10.14 24.89
N LEU A 104 23.84 10.29 24.26
CA LEU A 104 22.80 11.22 24.69
C LEU A 104 21.93 10.66 25.81
N THR A 105 21.58 9.37 25.76
CA THR A 105 20.71 8.72 26.75
C THR A 105 21.49 8.09 27.91
N GLY A 106 22.76 7.74 27.69
CA GLY A 106 23.55 6.93 28.63
C GLY A 106 23.31 5.42 28.51
N GLU A 107 22.42 4.99 27.61
CA GLU A 107 22.16 3.58 27.32
C GLU A 107 23.34 2.92 26.60
N SER A 108 23.50 1.61 26.78
CA SER A 108 24.51 0.88 26.03
C SER A 108 24.08 0.70 24.57
N THR A 109 25.03 0.61 23.64
CA THR A 109 24.72 0.26 22.24
C THR A 109 24.12 -1.14 22.10
N ALA A 110 24.23 -2.01 23.12
CA ALA A 110 23.58 -3.32 23.10
C ALA A 110 22.08 -3.17 23.40
N ASP A 111 21.74 -2.41 24.44
CA ASP A 111 20.35 -2.15 24.82
C ASP A 111 19.62 -1.38 23.72
N LEU A 112 20.24 -0.35 23.14
CA LEU A 112 19.69 0.38 22.00
C LEU A 112 19.45 -0.47 20.75
N ARG A 113 20.10 -1.64 20.62
CA ARG A 113 19.86 -2.56 19.50
C ARG A 113 18.69 -3.48 19.78
N GLU A 114 18.61 -4.04 20.98
CA GLU A 114 17.72 -5.16 21.30
C GLU A 114 16.44 -4.72 22.01
N ASP A 115 16.52 -3.69 22.85
CA ASP A 115 15.40 -3.19 23.65
C ASP A 115 14.62 -2.09 22.91
N THR A 116 13.30 -2.27 22.83
CA THR A 116 12.42 -1.38 22.08
C THR A 116 12.26 -0.02 22.75
N GLU A 117 12.17 0.01 24.08
CA GLU A 117 12.00 1.24 24.84
C GLU A 117 13.27 2.08 24.77
N ALA A 118 14.43 1.47 25.02
CA ALA A 118 15.73 2.12 24.90
C ALA A 118 15.95 2.66 23.48
N ASN A 119 15.58 1.89 22.45
CA ASN A 119 15.72 2.34 21.06
C ASN A 119 14.84 3.56 20.73
N ILE A 120 13.59 3.58 21.21
CA ILE A 120 12.69 4.74 21.05
C ILE A 120 13.23 5.96 21.78
N LEU A 121 13.73 5.78 23.00
CA LEU A 121 14.40 6.82 23.79
C LEU A 121 15.61 7.40 23.03
N GLY A 122 16.45 6.52 22.49
CA GLY A 122 17.60 6.90 21.67
C GLY A 122 17.24 7.70 20.41
N GLY A 123 16.20 7.27 19.69
CA GLY A 123 15.68 8.00 18.52
C GLY A 123 15.16 9.40 18.89
N ALA A 124 14.43 9.52 20.00
CA ALA A 124 13.96 10.81 20.50
C ALA A 124 15.13 11.74 20.87
N ALA A 125 16.16 11.20 21.53
CA ALA A 125 17.35 11.94 21.89
C ALA A 125 18.10 12.48 20.66
N VAL A 126 18.27 11.66 19.62
CA VAL A 126 18.91 12.08 18.36
C VAL A 126 18.08 13.16 17.65
N LEU A 127 16.75 12.99 17.55
CA LEU A 127 15.87 14.03 16.99
C LEU A 127 15.99 15.36 17.76
N ARG A 128 15.97 15.29 19.09
CA ARG A 128 16.13 16.47 19.93
C ARG A 128 17.49 17.14 19.73
N SER A 129 18.57 16.36 19.62
CA SER A 129 19.90 16.87 19.31
C SER A 129 19.92 17.63 17.97
N HIS A 130 19.22 17.14 16.94
CA HIS A 130 19.09 17.84 15.67
C HIS A 130 18.30 19.14 15.80
N ALA A 131 17.19 19.14 16.54
CA ALA A 131 16.39 20.34 16.80
C ALA A 131 17.20 21.42 17.56
N ASP A 132 17.96 21.02 18.58
CA ASP A 132 18.83 21.93 19.33
C ASP A 132 19.96 22.49 18.45
N ALA A 133 20.55 21.66 17.57
CA ALA A 133 21.54 22.11 16.60
C ALA A 133 20.98 23.02 15.49
N LEU A 134 19.65 23.01 15.29
CA LEU A 134 18.93 23.95 14.43
C LEU A 134 18.53 25.22 15.16
N GLY A 135 18.66 25.25 16.50
CA GLY A 135 18.34 26.39 17.34
C GLY A 135 16.86 26.51 17.70
N LEU A 136 16.07 25.42 17.58
CA LEU A 136 14.66 25.45 17.94
C LEU A 136 14.48 25.77 19.43
N ASP A 137 13.68 26.78 19.73
CA ASP A 137 13.30 27.12 21.09
C ASP A 137 12.18 26.22 21.64
N THR A 138 11.73 26.48 22.86
CA THR A 138 10.67 25.66 23.50
C THR A 138 9.32 25.79 22.82
N ALA A 139 8.98 26.97 22.29
CA ALA A 139 7.73 27.17 21.57
C ALA A 139 7.77 26.49 20.21
N GLU A 140 8.88 26.61 19.48
CA GLU A 140 9.09 25.93 18.20
C GLU A 140 9.11 24.41 18.38
N ARG A 141 9.72 23.87 19.44
CA ARG A 141 9.65 22.42 19.72
C ARG A 141 8.23 21.92 20.03
N ALA A 142 7.34 22.78 20.51
CA ALA A 142 5.94 22.43 20.71
C ALA A 142 5.13 22.45 19.39
N ASP A 143 5.64 23.13 18.36
CA ASP A 143 5.04 23.15 17.02
C ASP A 143 5.62 22.02 16.17
N ILE A 144 4.76 21.07 15.79
CA ILE A 144 5.17 19.92 14.99
C ILE A 144 5.70 20.32 13.61
N ASP A 145 5.28 21.47 13.05
CA ASP A 145 5.70 21.90 11.72
C ASP A 145 7.16 22.40 11.68
N ALA A 146 7.67 22.93 12.81
CA ALA A 146 9.04 23.39 12.96
C ALA A 146 10.07 22.24 12.94
N TRP A 147 9.65 21.01 13.23
CA TRP A 147 10.55 19.84 13.29
C TRP A 147 11.03 19.34 11.93
N TYR A 148 10.48 19.83 10.82
CA TYR A 148 10.77 19.29 9.49
C TYR A 148 12.28 19.21 9.18
N PRO A 149 13.11 20.24 9.44
CA PRO A 149 14.54 20.15 9.18
C PRO A 149 15.26 19.19 10.11
N ALA A 150 14.76 18.97 11.34
CA ALA A 150 15.34 18.00 12.28
C ALA A 150 15.05 16.57 11.82
N VAL A 151 13.82 16.30 11.37
CA VAL A 151 13.44 15.01 10.75
C VAL A 151 14.24 14.77 9.48
N ALA A 152 14.42 15.78 8.63
CA ALA A 152 15.25 15.65 7.44
C ALA A 152 16.70 15.26 7.77
N ARG A 153 17.29 15.86 8.81
CA ARG A 153 18.64 15.49 9.31
C ARG A 153 18.70 14.07 9.89
N TYR A 154 17.63 13.61 10.52
CA TYR A 154 17.54 12.26 11.09
C TYR A 154 17.78 11.17 10.04
N SER A 155 17.41 11.41 8.78
CA SER A 155 17.68 10.47 7.67
C SER A 155 19.17 10.16 7.45
N GLY A 156 20.08 10.95 8.02
CA GLY A 156 21.52 10.84 7.77
C GLY A 156 21.92 11.26 6.35
N THR A 157 21.04 11.95 5.62
CA THR A 157 21.27 12.43 4.25
C THR A 157 21.08 13.94 4.12
N ASP A 158 21.45 14.48 2.96
CA ASP A 158 21.31 15.90 2.63
C ASP A 158 20.40 16.12 1.41
N GLY A 159 19.92 17.36 1.27
CA GLY A 159 19.25 17.84 0.06
C GLY A 159 17.93 17.11 -0.24
N ALA A 160 17.78 16.65 -1.49
CA ALA A 160 16.54 16.04 -1.97
C ALA A 160 16.18 14.75 -1.22
N VAL A 161 17.15 13.92 -0.83
CA VAL A 161 16.87 12.67 -0.13
C VAL A 161 16.36 12.92 1.28
N ALA A 162 16.98 13.87 1.99
CA ALA A 162 16.54 14.30 3.31
C ALA A 162 15.12 14.89 3.28
N ALA A 163 14.80 15.65 2.23
CA ALA A 163 13.46 16.20 2.04
C ALA A 163 12.41 15.11 1.70
N LEU A 164 12.76 14.10 0.88
CA LEU A 164 11.87 12.95 0.62
C LEU A 164 11.54 12.17 1.89
N TYR A 165 12.55 11.98 2.75
CA TYR A 165 12.37 11.32 4.03
C TYR A 165 11.39 12.10 4.92
N ALA A 166 11.66 13.39 5.14
CA ALA A 166 10.79 14.23 5.96
C ALA A 166 9.37 14.35 5.37
N ASP A 167 9.22 14.47 4.04
CA ASP A 167 7.91 14.49 3.39
C ASP A 167 7.09 13.21 3.64
N THR A 168 7.77 12.06 3.75
CA THR A 168 7.12 10.78 4.08
C THR A 168 6.56 10.81 5.50
N VAL A 169 7.37 11.22 6.48
CA VAL A 169 6.95 11.36 7.89
C VAL A 169 5.77 12.33 8.02
N TYR A 170 5.83 13.48 7.35
CA TYR A 170 4.75 14.47 7.39
C TYR A 170 3.48 14.00 6.69
N THR A 171 3.59 13.08 5.73
CA THR A 171 2.41 12.43 5.14
C THR A 171 1.68 11.56 6.17
N PHE A 172 2.41 10.82 7.01
CA PHE A 172 1.81 10.04 8.11
C PHE A 172 1.14 10.93 9.15
N LEU A 173 1.75 12.07 9.49
CA LEU A 173 1.12 13.06 10.37
C LEU A 173 -0.16 13.64 9.75
N ALA A 174 -0.14 13.94 8.45
CA ALA A 174 -1.27 14.50 7.72
C ALA A 174 -2.47 13.54 7.70
N GLN A 175 -2.21 12.28 7.36
CA GLN A 175 -3.24 11.27 7.15
C GLN A 175 -3.64 10.53 8.42
N GLY A 176 -2.80 10.59 9.46
CA GLY A 176 -2.86 9.71 10.62
C GLY A 176 -2.34 8.31 10.27
N LEU A 177 -1.96 7.56 11.30
CA LEU A 177 -1.56 6.16 11.15
C LEU A 177 -2.23 5.30 12.21
N ARG A 178 -2.45 4.03 11.86
CA ARG A 178 -2.94 2.98 12.75
C ARG A 178 -2.15 1.71 12.45
N ALA A 179 -1.30 1.30 13.38
CA ALA A 179 -0.43 0.15 13.24
C ALA A 179 -0.60 -0.78 14.44
N THR A 180 -0.84 -2.06 14.18
CA THR A 180 -0.85 -3.09 15.22
C THR A 180 0.52 -3.71 15.31
N VAL A 181 1.18 -3.58 16.46
CA VAL A 181 2.53 -4.11 16.71
C VAL A 181 2.47 -5.50 17.34
N ALA A 182 3.63 -6.12 17.56
CA ALA A 182 3.73 -7.40 18.25
C ALA A 182 3.00 -7.36 19.60
N GLY A 183 2.25 -8.40 19.93
CA GLY A 183 1.40 -8.42 21.13
C GLY A 183 -0.01 -7.88 20.92
N GLY A 184 -0.34 -7.33 19.75
CA GLY A 184 -1.68 -6.84 19.42
C GLY A 184 -1.97 -5.41 19.87
N GLU A 185 -0.98 -4.74 20.47
CA GLU A 185 -1.02 -3.33 20.81
C GLU A 185 -1.26 -2.47 19.57
N LEU A 186 -2.11 -1.44 19.72
CA LEU A 186 -2.44 -0.52 18.64
C LEU A 186 -1.73 0.81 18.85
N VAL A 187 -0.75 1.12 18.01
CA VAL A 187 -0.10 2.43 17.95
C VAL A 187 -0.84 3.30 16.94
N THR A 188 -1.18 4.52 17.34
CA THR A 188 -1.89 5.47 16.48
C THR A 188 -1.19 6.82 16.40
N VAL A 189 -1.27 7.48 15.25
CA VAL A 189 -0.97 8.92 15.09
C VAL A 189 -2.25 9.59 14.67
N THR A 190 -2.61 10.67 15.37
CA THR A 190 -3.84 11.39 15.05
C THR A 190 -3.62 12.26 13.82
N SER A 191 -4.44 12.02 12.79
CA SER A 191 -4.44 12.82 11.56
C SER A 191 -4.63 14.30 11.89
N ARG A 192 -3.77 15.16 11.34
CA ARG A 192 -3.86 16.61 11.55
C ARG A 192 -3.43 17.36 10.28
N PRO A 193 -3.96 18.56 10.01
CA PRO A 193 -3.32 19.44 9.03
C PRO A 193 -1.87 19.71 9.43
N VAL A 194 -0.96 19.66 8.46
CA VAL A 194 0.46 20.00 8.63
C VAL A 194 0.88 21.02 7.59
N SER A 195 1.75 21.95 7.97
CA SER A 195 2.37 22.97 7.12
C SER A 195 3.87 23.00 7.36
N PRO A 196 4.61 21.93 7.01
CA PRO A 196 6.00 21.74 7.39
C PRO A 196 6.91 22.92 7.01
N GLU A 197 7.71 23.37 7.97
CA GLU A 197 8.69 24.45 7.77
C GLU A 197 9.94 23.92 7.07
N LYS A 198 9.83 23.73 5.75
CA LYS A 198 10.90 23.11 4.95
C LYS A 198 12.22 23.92 4.89
N GLY A 199 12.18 25.20 5.21
CA GLY A 199 13.37 26.08 5.18
C GLY A 199 14.15 25.96 3.87
N PRO A 200 15.49 25.78 3.90
CA PRO A 200 16.31 25.60 2.70
C PRO A 200 15.94 24.38 1.85
N LEU A 201 15.36 23.33 2.46
CA LEU A 201 14.97 22.09 1.78
C LEU A 201 13.74 22.29 0.86
N ALA A 202 13.00 23.39 1.02
CA ALA A 202 11.94 23.76 0.08
C ALA A 202 12.45 23.90 -1.38
N LYS A 203 13.75 24.17 -1.54
CA LYS A 203 14.42 24.32 -2.85
C LYS A 203 15.05 23.04 -3.36
N ALA A 204 15.06 21.95 -2.59
CA ALA A 204 15.59 20.68 -3.06
C ALA A 204 14.72 20.20 -4.24
N ASP A 205 15.34 19.91 -5.38
CA ASP A 205 14.62 19.48 -6.59
C ASP A 205 14.09 18.06 -6.42
N LEU A 206 12.91 17.96 -5.79
CA LEU A 206 12.13 16.73 -5.68
C LEU A 206 11.32 16.42 -6.95
N THR A 207 11.47 17.24 -8.00
CA THR A 207 10.65 17.16 -9.21
C THR A 207 11.40 16.58 -10.41
N ALA A 208 12.72 16.42 -10.30
CA ALA A 208 13.54 15.79 -11.33
C ALA A 208 12.92 14.44 -11.72
N LYS A 209 12.39 14.37 -12.94
CA LYS A 209 11.74 13.17 -13.45
C LYS A 209 12.76 12.20 -13.96
N SER A 210 12.48 10.91 -13.73
CA SER A 210 13.25 9.82 -14.29
C SER A 210 13.38 9.97 -15.81
N PRO A 211 14.60 9.78 -16.35
CA PRO A 211 14.83 9.82 -17.80
C PRO A 211 14.25 8.61 -18.53
N ASP A 212 14.13 7.44 -17.88
CA ASP A 212 13.78 6.19 -18.54
C ASP A 212 12.36 5.71 -18.24
N TYR A 213 11.78 6.09 -17.09
CA TYR A 213 10.42 5.79 -16.69
C TYR A 213 9.74 7.06 -16.12
N PRO A 214 9.01 7.85 -16.95
CA PRO A 214 8.56 9.21 -16.60
C PRO A 214 7.74 9.36 -15.32
N ALA A 215 7.11 8.29 -14.82
CA ALA A 215 6.35 8.31 -13.57
C ALA A 215 7.25 8.29 -12.31
N ALA A 216 8.51 7.86 -12.43
CA ALA A 216 9.47 7.87 -11.33
C ALA A 216 10.15 9.24 -11.14
N LEU A 217 10.63 9.48 -9.92
CA LEU A 217 11.60 10.52 -9.62
C LEU A 217 13.00 10.10 -10.06
N TRP A 218 13.93 11.05 -10.15
CA TRP A 218 15.34 10.81 -10.42
C TRP A 218 16.20 11.25 -9.25
N VAL A 219 16.95 10.31 -8.68
CA VAL A 219 17.98 10.57 -7.67
C VAL A 219 19.19 9.70 -8.00
N ALA A 220 20.23 10.26 -8.58
CA ALA A 220 21.37 9.47 -9.05
C ALA A 220 22.08 8.73 -7.89
N ALA A 221 22.37 7.45 -8.12
CA ALA A 221 23.32 6.68 -7.31
C ALA A 221 24.74 7.23 -7.49
N ASN A 222 25.64 6.89 -6.57
CA ASN A 222 27.04 7.25 -6.70
C ASN A 222 27.67 6.58 -7.92
N SER A 223 28.48 7.31 -8.70
CA SER A 223 29.17 6.75 -9.87
C SER A 223 30.14 5.61 -9.54
N ALA A 224 30.51 5.45 -8.27
CA ALA A 224 31.32 4.32 -7.80
C ALA A 224 30.52 3.01 -7.63
N ASN A 225 29.19 3.06 -7.73
CA ASN A 225 28.27 1.95 -7.44
C ASN A 225 27.58 1.37 -8.68
N PHE A 226 27.95 1.82 -9.88
CA PHE A 226 27.48 1.25 -11.14
C PHE A 226 28.56 1.41 -12.22
N ALA A 227 28.41 0.72 -13.35
CA ALA A 227 29.26 0.91 -14.53
C ALA A 227 28.47 1.62 -15.63
N ALA A 228 29.08 2.60 -16.28
CA ALA A 228 28.47 3.28 -17.42
C ALA A 228 28.37 2.33 -18.62
N GLY A 229 27.20 2.32 -19.27
CA GLY A 229 26.89 1.41 -20.36
C GLY A 229 26.55 -0.02 -19.90
N ARG A 230 26.28 -0.87 -20.89
CA ARG A 230 26.02 -2.30 -20.71
C ARG A 230 26.90 -3.15 -21.62
N THR A 231 27.28 -4.32 -21.12
CA THR A 231 28.04 -5.33 -21.87
C THR A 231 27.18 -6.48 -22.38
N ALA A 232 25.89 -6.53 -21.99
CA ALA A 232 24.93 -7.53 -22.43
C ALA A 232 23.56 -6.89 -22.71
N THR A 233 22.75 -7.58 -23.52
CA THR A 233 21.35 -7.21 -23.75
C THR A 233 20.55 -7.41 -22.48
N VAL A 234 19.65 -6.48 -22.17
CA VAL A 234 18.71 -6.64 -21.06
C VAL A 234 17.71 -7.73 -21.40
N ASP A 235 17.70 -8.79 -20.61
CA ASP A 235 16.81 -9.95 -20.80
C ASP A 235 16.02 -10.30 -19.53
N LYS A 236 16.26 -9.61 -18.41
CA LYS A 236 15.62 -9.91 -17.12
C LYS A 236 15.27 -8.67 -16.30
N VAL A 237 14.25 -8.81 -15.47
CA VAL A 237 13.97 -7.92 -14.33
C VAL A 237 14.21 -8.71 -13.05
N VAL A 238 14.98 -8.13 -12.12
CA VAL A 238 15.29 -8.77 -10.82
C VAL A 238 14.59 -7.99 -9.71
N ILE A 239 13.75 -8.68 -8.95
CA ILE A 239 13.02 -8.14 -7.81
C ILE A 239 13.81 -8.38 -6.54
N HIS A 240 14.02 -7.31 -5.78
CA HIS A 240 14.74 -7.29 -4.51
C HIS A 240 13.85 -6.77 -3.39
N VAL A 241 14.21 -7.11 -2.15
CA VAL A 241 13.71 -6.46 -0.93
C VAL A 241 14.92 -5.88 -0.20
N THR A 242 14.82 -4.60 0.17
CA THR A 242 15.96 -3.79 0.62
C THR A 242 16.51 -4.20 1.98
N GLN A 243 15.67 -4.79 2.85
CA GLN A 243 15.93 -4.96 4.29
C GLN A 243 16.18 -3.60 4.98
N GLY A 244 15.34 -2.61 4.64
CA GLY A 244 15.44 -1.24 5.14
C GLY A 244 14.42 -0.29 4.53
N SER A 245 14.46 0.98 4.93
CA SER A 245 13.54 2.02 4.46
C SER A 245 13.86 2.51 3.04
N TYR A 246 12.90 3.19 2.41
CA TYR A 246 13.01 3.77 1.07
C TYR A 246 14.13 4.81 0.99
N ALA A 247 14.15 5.74 1.95
CA ALA A 247 15.18 6.77 2.01
C ALA A 247 16.56 6.20 2.39
N GLY A 248 16.61 5.23 3.31
CA GLY A 248 17.84 4.51 3.67
C GLY A 248 18.47 3.83 2.45
N THR A 249 17.65 3.13 1.65
CA THR A 249 18.11 2.49 0.41
C THR A 249 18.70 3.50 -0.59
N ILE A 250 18.03 4.64 -0.78
CA ILE A 250 18.53 5.71 -1.65
C ILE A 250 19.87 6.26 -1.12
N SER A 251 19.97 6.50 0.19
CA SER A 251 21.21 6.91 0.84
C SER A 251 22.35 5.91 0.61
N TRP A 252 22.07 4.62 0.81
CA TRP A 252 23.04 3.54 0.65
C TRP A 252 23.60 3.47 -0.77
N PHE A 253 22.76 3.70 -1.78
CA PHE A 253 23.21 3.75 -3.17
C PHE A 253 23.99 5.02 -3.53
N GLN A 254 23.89 6.09 -2.72
CA GLN A 254 24.73 7.29 -2.83
C GLN A 254 26.06 7.18 -2.07
N ASN A 255 26.19 6.21 -1.16
CA ASN A 255 27.44 5.93 -0.47
C ASN A 255 28.47 5.29 -1.42
N ALA A 256 29.54 6.01 -1.75
CA ALA A 256 30.60 5.52 -2.64
C ALA A 256 31.32 4.24 -2.14
N THR A 257 31.21 3.90 -0.86
CA THR A 257 31.83 2.70 -0.28
C THR A 257 30.92 1.48 -0.29
N SER A 258 29.61 1.64 -0.55
CA SER A 258 28.67 0.51 -0.53
C SER A 258 28.91 -0.47 -1.68
N LYS A 259 29.38 0.03 -2.83
CA LYS A 259 29.65 -0.75 -4.05
C LYS A 259 28.45 -1.55 -4.55
N VAL A 260 27.24 -1.09 -4.23
CA VAL A 260 25.97 -1.67 -4.65
C VAL A 260 24.99 -0.59 -5.09
N SER A 261 24.13 -0.94 -6.04
CA SER A 261 23.05 -0.07 -6.53
C SER A 261 22.00 -0.88 -7.27
N SER A 262 20.80 -0.33 -7.40
CA SER A 262 19.75 -0.84 -8.27
C SER A 262 19.22 0.26 -9.18
N HIS A 263 18.46 -0.10 -10.21
CA HIS A 263 17.94 0.89 -11.17
C HIS A 263 16.78 1.66 -10.56
N TYR A 264 15.91 0.99 -9.81
CA TYR A 264 14.71 1.57 -9.22
C TYR A 264 14.55 1.16 -7.76
N VAL A 265 13.96 2.05 -6.95
CA VAL A 265 13.51 1.79 -5.57
C VAL A 265 12.03 2.13 -5.46
N VAL A 266 11.25 1.28 -4.79
CA VAL A 266 9.79 1.41 -4.61
C VAL A 266 9.44 1.53 -3.13
N ARG A 267 8.70 2.58 -2.77
CA ARG A 267 8.22 2.83 -1.41
C ARG A 267 6.98 2.00 -1.09
N SER A 268 6.92 1.44 0.12
CA SER A 268 5.86 0.57 0.63
C SER A 268 4.54 1.31 0.81
N SER A 269 4.58 2.49 1.43
CA SER A 269 3.38 3.19 1.88
C SER A 269 2.48 3.70 0.75
N ASP A 270 3.06 4.17 -0.35
CA ASP A 270 2.33 4.81 -1.45
C ASP A 270 2.77 4.40 -2.85
N GLY A 271 3.74 3.48 -2.97
CA GLY A 271 4.24 3.00 -4.25
C GLY A 271 5.11 3.99 -5.02
N GLN A 272 5.58 5.08 -4.40
CA GLN A 272 6.47 6.03 -5.06
C GLN A 272 7.73 5.33 -5.58
N ILE A 273 8.09 5.62 -6.83
CA ILE A 273 9.26 5.04 -7.50
C ILE A 273 10.32 6.13 -7.68
N THR A 274 11.56 5.80 -7.34
CA THR A 274 12.75 6.61 -7.68
C THR A 274 13.69 5.77 -8.53
N GLN A 275 14.09 6.31 -9.68
CA GLN A 275 15.16 5.76 -10.51
C GLN A 275 16.50 6.33 -10.04
N MET A 276 17.50 5.46 -9.92
CA MET A 276 18.83 5.81 -9.42
C MET A 276 19.98 5.53 -10.38
N VAL A 277 19.82 4.53 -11.24
CA VAL A 277 20.77 4.23 -12.32
C VAL A 277 20.00 4.23 -13.63
N ARG A 278 20.57 4.82 -14.68
CA ARG A 278 19.93 4.82 -16.01
C ARG A 278 19.78 3.38 -16.50
N ASP A 279 18.71 3.10 -17.23
CA ASP A 279 18.54 1.77 -17.82
C ASP A 279 19.70 1.40 -18.76
N SER A 280 20.35 2.41 -19.38
CA SER A 280 21.49 2.23 -20.26
C SER A 280 22.79 1.84 -19.55
N ASP A 281 22.84 1.99 -18.23
CA ASP A 281 24.00 1.70 -17.39
C ASP A 281 23.79 0.38 -16.63
N THR A 282 24.86 -0.15 -16.05
CA THR A 282 24.86 -1.43 -15.32
C THR A 282 24.92 -1.18 -13.81
N ALA A 283 23.77 -1.25 -13.14
CA ALA A 283 23.71 -1.21 -11.68
C ALA A 283 24.31 -2.48 -11.03
N TYR A 284 24.77 -2.37 -9.79
CA TYR A 284 25.43 -3.46 -9.06
C TYR A 284 24.48 -4.10 -8.04
N HIS A 285 23.56 -4.97 -8.50
CA HIS A 285 22.49 -5.54 -7.67
C HIS A 285 22.39 -7.07 -7.65
N ALA A 286 22.86 -7.78 -8.68
CA ALA A 286 22.64 -9.23 -8.86
C ALA A 286 23.89 -9.95 -9.41
N LYS A 287 25.09 -9.52 -8.99
CA LYS A 287 26.38 -10.14 -9.34
C LYS A 287 26.53 -10.40 -10.86
N SER A 288 26.56 -11.66 -11.28
CA SER A 288 26.75 -12.04 -12.68
C SER A 288 25.61 -11.62 -13.60
N ALA A 289 24.40 -11.39 -13.05
CA ALA A 289 23.23 -10.95 -13.80
C ALA A 289 23.19 -9.43 -14.01
N ASN A 290 24.08 -8.63 -13.39
CA ASN A 290 24.08 -7.16 -13.49
C ASN A 290 23.98 -6.66 -14.94
N ALA A 291 24.85 -7.18 -15.82
CA ALA A 291 24.97 -6.70 -17.19
C ALA A 291 23.70 -6.93 -18.04
N SER A 292 22.94 -8.00 -17.75
CA SER A 292 21.77 -8.41 -18.55
C SER A 292 20.43 -8.13 -17.87
N SER A 293 20.41 -7.43 -16.73
CA SER A 293 19.16 -7.23 -15.99
C SER A 293 18.94 -5.81 -15.49
N LEU A 294 17.69 -5.54 -15.13
CA LEU A 294 17.23 -4.34 -14.45
C LEU A 294 16.73 -4.72 -13.05
N GLY A 295 17.44 -4.28 -12.01
CA GLY A 295 17.03 -4.43 -10.61
C GLY A 295 15.94 -3.43 -10.18
N ILE A 296 15.00 -3.91 -9.35
CA ILE A 296 14.00 -3.10 -8.65
C ILE A 296 14.03 -3.48 -7.16
N GLU A 297 14.35 -2.51 -6.31
CA GLU A 297 14.36 -2.62 -4.85
C GLU A 297 13.01 -2.25 -4.25
N HIS A 298 12.52 -3.06 -3.31
CA HIS A 298 11.28 -2.82 -2.59
C HIS A 298 11.58 -2.57 -1.12
N GLU A 299 11.17 -1.39 -0.64
CA GLU A 299 11.25 -1.04 0.78
C GLU A 299 10.63 -2.12 1.67
N GLY A 300 11.34 -2.48 2.75
CA GLY A 300 10.84 -3.34 3.79
C GLY A 300 11.74 -4.53 4.09
N PHE A 301 11.17 -5.51 4.80
CA PHE A 301 11.91 -6.63 5.37
C PHE A 301 11.27 -7.97 4.99
N VAL A 302 12.10 -8.94 4.61
CA VAL A 302 11.63 -10.21 4.00
C VAL A 302 10.80 -11.08 4.94
N ASP A 303 10.96 -10.92 6.25
CA ASP A 303 10.26 -11.66 7.31
C ASP A 303 8.96 -10.98 7.77
N ASP A 304 8.67 -9.76 7.30
CA ASP A 304 7.47 -9.00 7.65
C ASP A 304 6.60 -8.71 6.41
N PRO A 305 5.52 -9.49 6.17
CA PRO A 305 4.66 -9.31 5.00
C PRO A 305 3.87 -7.99 5.01
N SER A 306 3.81 -7.24 6.11
CA SER A 306 3.07 -5.97 6.18
C SER A 306 3.67 -4.88 5.26
N TRP A 307 4.96 -5.02 4.91
CA TRP A 307 5.65 -4.14 3.99
C TRP A 307 5.25 -4.34 2.52
N PHE A 308 4.72 -5.50 2.16
CA PHE A 308 4.35 -5.81 0.78
C PHE A 308 2.91 -5.36 0.49
N THR A 309 2.71 -4.04 0.50
CA THR A 309 1.39 -3.44 0.31
C THR A 309 0.87 -3.62 -1.12
N ASP A 310 -0.46 -3.54 -1.28
CA ASP A 310 -1.10 -3.54 -2.60
C ASP A 310 -0.55 -2.42 -3.50
N THR A 311 -0.33 -1.24 -2.94
CA THR A 311 0.16 -0.07 -3.66
C THR A 311 1.59 -0.26 -4.17
N MET A 312 2.48 -0.84 -3.35
CA MET A 312 3.83 -1.23 -3.75
C MET A 312 3.79 -2.24 -4.90
N TYR A 313 3.04 -3.34 -4.73
CA TYR A 313 2.92 -4.39 -5.75
C TYR A 313 2.42 -3.83 -7.08
N ARG A 314 1.40 -2.97 -7.07
CA ARG A 314 0.84 -2.34 -8.28
C ARG A 314 1.84 -1.42 -8.98
N SER A 315 2.52 -0.57 -8.21
CA SER A 315 3.47 0.40 -8.77
C SER A 315 4.68 -0.31 -9.36
N SER A 316 5.22 -1.28 -8.62
CA SER A 316 6.30 -2.15 -9.11
C SER A 316 5.89 -2.97 -10.32
N ALA A 317 4.69 -3.56 -10.33
CA ALA A 317 4.23 -4.34 -11.47
C ALA A 317 4.07 -3.47 -12.72
N ALA A 318 3.56 -2.24 -12.59
CA ALA A 318 3.46 -1.29 -13.70
C ALA A 318 4.83 -0.92 -14.28
N LEU A 319 5.82 -0.68 -13.41
CA LEU A 319 7.21 -0.49 -13.82
C LEU A 319 7.75 -1.73 -14.54
N THR A 320 7.61 -2.92 -13.97
CA THR A 320 8.08 -4.18 -14.57
C THR A 320 7.42 -4.44 -15.92
N THR A 321 6.10 -4.21 -16.05
CA THR A 321 5.39 -4.28 -17.34
C THR A 321 6.02 -3.34 -18.36
N TYR A 322 6.27 -2.07 -17.98
CA TYR A 322 6.90 -1.08 -18.85
C TYR A 322 8.31 -1.50 -19.28
N LEU A 323 9.15 -1.98 -18.35
CA LEU A 323 10.50 -2.45 -18.65
C LEU A 323 10.46 -3.67 -19.58
N CYS A 324 9.57 -4.63 -19.31
CA CYS A 324 9.39 -5.78 -20.18
C CYS A 324 8.97 -5.40 -21.59
N ASP A 325 8.03 -4.46 -21.75
CA ASP A 325 7.57 -4.00 -23.06
C ASP A 325 8.67 -3.20 -23.80
N ARG A 326 9.44 -2.39 -23.07
CA ARG A 326 10.52 -1.58 -23.63
C ARG A 326 11.69 -2.42 -24.15
N TYR A 327 12.08 -3.45 -23.40
CA TYR A 327 13.25 -4.28 -23.72
C TYR A 327 12.89 -5.63 -24.37
N GLY A 328 11.61 -5.91 -24.60
CA GLY A 328 11.15 -7.16 -25.21
C GLY A 328 11.32 -8.38 -24.31
N ILE A 329 11.28 -8.19 -23.00
CA ILE A 329 11.45 -9.26 -21.99
C ILE A 329 10.12 -10.01 -21.84
N PRO A 330 10.08 -11.35 -21.97
CA PRO A 330 8.88 -12.12 -21.69
C PRO A 330 8.39 -11.92 -20.25
N LYS A 331 7.08 -11.69 -20.07
CA LYS A 331 6.45 -11.46 -18.76
C LYS A 331 6.16 -12.79 -18.04
N ASP A 332 7.20 -13.56 -17.77
CA ASP A 332 7.16 -14.86 -17.11
C ASP A 332 8.18 -14.98 -15.98
N ARG A 333 8.11 -16.07 -15.21
CA ARG A 333 9.00 -16.32 -14.07
C ARG A 333 10.42 -16.76 -14.43
N SER A 334 10.72 -17.00 -15.70
CA SER A 334 12.11 -17.23 -16.13
C SER A 334 12.87 -15.95 -16.43
N HIS A 335 12.16 -14.84 -16.66
CA HIS A 335 12.76 -13.55 -16.98
C HIS A 335 12.49 -12.47 -15.91
N ILE A 336 11.39 -12.61 -15.16
CA ILE A 336 11.12 -11.80 -13.97
C ILE A 336 11.40 -12.70 -12.80
N ILE A 337 12.51 -12.45 -12.14
CA ILE A 337 13.07 -13.34 -11.11
C ILE A 337 13.27 -12.58 -9.80
N GLY A 338 13.30 -13.31 -8.69
CA GLY A 338 13.81 -12.80 -7.42
C GLY A 338 15.33 -12.78 -7.43
N HIS A 339 15.92 -11.98 -6.56
CA HIS A 339 17.36 -11.96 -6.39
C HIS A 339 17.92 -13.34 -6.02
N SER A 340 17.24 -14.08 -5.14
CA SER A 340 17.56 -15.48 -4.77
C SER A 340 17.58 -16.46 -5.95
N GLU A 341 16.94 -16.13 -7.06
CA GLU A 341 16.92 -16.95 -8.28
C GLU A 341 17.97 -16.50 -9.31
N ALA A 342 18.68 -15.39 -9.05
CA ALA A 342 19.71 -14.88 -9.94
C ALA A 342 20.96 -15.78 -9.92
N PRO A 343 21.59 -16.06 -11.07
CA PRO A 343 22.77 -16.93 -11.14
C PRO A 343 23.94 -16.46 -10.26
N GLY A 344 24.45 -17.37 -9.43
CA GLY A 344 25.62 -17.14 -8.58
C GLY A 344 25.33 -16.30 -7.34
N ASN A 345 24.06 -16.11 -6.99
CA ASN A 345 23.67 -15.36 -5.80
C ASN A 345 23.68 -16.22 -4.52
N ASP A 346 23.85 -15.56 -3.38
CA ASP A 346 23.79 -16.12 -2.01
C ASP A 346 22.74 -15.41 -1.13
N HIS A 347 21.96 -14.47 -1.69
CA HIS A 347 20.88 -13.80 -0.98
C HIS A 347 19.55 -14.58 -1.08
N THR A 348 18.64 -14.28 -0.16
CA THR A 348 17.35 -14.95 0.01
C THR A 348 16.15 -14.10 -0.39
N ASP A 349 16.36 -12.82 -0.73
CA ASP A 349 15.29 -11.90 -1.10
C ASP A 349 14.71 -12.24 -2.50
N PRO A 350 13.43 -11.90 -2.79
CA PRO A 350 12.48 -11.12 -1.96
C PRO A 350 11.83 -11.93 -0.81
N GLY A 351 12.26 -13.17 -0.57
CA GLY A 351 11.81 -13.99 0.55
C GLY A 351 10.47 -14.70 0.33
N ALA A 352 10.10 -15.56 1.28
CA ALA A 352 8.90 -16.40 1.18
C ALA A 352 7.58 -15.62 1.27
N ASN A 353 7.61 -14.43 1.84
CA ASN A 353 6.46 -13.55 2.01
C ASN A 353 6.13 -12.74 0.74
N TRP A 354 7.04 -12.70 -0.24
CA TRP A 354 6.75 -12.07 -1.53
C TRP A 354 5.77 -12.92 -2.34
N ASN A 355 4.60 -12.36 -2.62
CA ASN A 355 3.51 -13.03 -3.31
C ASN A 355 3.73 -13.00 -4.82
N TRP A 356 4.58 -13.91 -5.32
CA TRP A 356 4.86 -14.07 -6.74
C TRP A 356 3.61 -14.28 -7.60
N THR A 357 2.62 -15.02 -7.10
CA THR A 357 1.37 -15.23 -7.83
C THR A 357 0.64 -13.91 -8.06
N TYR A 358 0.50 -13.10 -7.01
CA TYR A 358 -0.14 -11.80 -7.08
C TYR A 358 0.66 -10.84 -7.97
N TYR A 359 1.97 -10.75 -7.76
CA TYR A 359 2.84 -9.88 -8.53
C TYR A 359 2.81 -10.22 -10.03
N MET A 360 2.94 -11.50 -10.40
CA MET A 360 2.90 -11.93 -11.80
C MET A 360 1.50 -11.78 -12.43
N GLN A 361 0.42 -11.84 -11.65
CA GLN A 361 -0.92 -11.47 -12.13
C GLN A 361 -0.99 -9.99 -12.49
N LEU A 362 -0.40 -9.11 -11.68
CA LEU A 362 -0.34 -7.68 -11.98
C LEU A 362 0.53 -7.41 -13.22
N VAL A 363 1.71 -8.04 -13.32
CA VAL A 363 2.66 -7.86 -14.44
C VAL A 363 2.15 -8.45 -15.76
N GLY A 364 1.65 -9.68 -15.73
CA GLY A 364 1.17 -10.45 -16.89
C GLY A 364 -0.26 -10.11 -17.32
N GLY A 365 -0.91 -9.21 -16.61
CA GLY A 365 -2.24 -8.69 -16.90
C GLY A 365 -3.31 -9.28 -16.00
N SER A 366 -3.78 -8.50 -15.01
CA SER A 366 -5.14 -8.53 -14.42
C SER A 366 -5.39 -7.75 -13.12
N GLY A 367 -4.59 -6.74 -12.80
CA GLY A 367 -4.90 -5.80 -11.71
C GLY A 367 -5.82 -4.65 -12.16
N SER A 368 -7.02 -4.94 -12.66
CA SER A 368 -7.87 -4.02 -13.44
C SER A 368 -7.16 -3.45 -14.68
N GLY A 369 -7.74 -3.63 -15.87
CA GLY A 369 -7.38 -2.75 -16.99
C GLY A 369 -7.56 -1.29 -16.59
N ALA A 370 -7.03 -0.35 -17.38
CA ALA A 370 -7.22 1.09 -17.13
C ALA A 370 -8.70 1.52 -16.92
N ASP A 371 -9.65 0.63 -17.27
CA ASP A 371 -11.09 0.81 -17.10
C ASP A 371 -11.66 0.36 -15.73
N GLY A 372 -10.86 -0.19 -14.81
CA GLY A 372 -11.33 -0.63 -13.50
C GLY A 372 -12.20 -1.90 -13.51
N LEU A 373 -12.42 -2.51 -14.68
CA LEU A 373 -13.38 -3.60 -14.86
C LEU A 373 -12.77 -4.88 -15.44
N SER A 374 -11.59 -4.77 -16.07
CA SER A 374 -10.98 -5.88 -16.80
C SER A 374 -10.01 -6.67 -15.92
N PHE A 375 -10.34 -7.92 -15.61
CA PHE A 375 -9.50 -8.86 -14.83
C PHE A 375 -9.27 -10.15 -15.62
N ALA A 376 -8.20 -10.91 -15.31
CA ALA A 376 -7.86 -12.18 -15.98
C ALA A 376 -8.79 -13.29 -15.54
N SER A 377 -9.26 -13.21 -14.29
CA SER A 377 -10.30 -14.07 -13.75
C SER A 377 -11.27 -13.22 -12.96
N TYR A 378 -12.50 -13.70 -12.86
CA TYR A 378 -13.52 -13.09 -12.01
C TYR A 378 -13.84 -14.10 -10.91
N THR A 379 -13.25 -13.89 -9.73
CA THR A 379 -13.43 -14.79 -8.59
C THR A 379 -14.75 -14.48 -7.88
N THR A 380 -15.28 -15.45 -7.14
CA THR A 380 -16.54 -15.28 -6.42
C THR A 380 -16.42 -14.17 -5.39
N GLN A 381 -17.22 -13.11 -5.55
CA GLN A 381 -17.33 -12.03 -4.56
C GLN A 381 -18.56 -12.24 -3.68
N LYS A 382 -18.45 -11.97 -2.39
CA LYS A 382 -19.55 -12.09 -1.42
C LYS A 382 -19.28 -11.17 -0.24
N THR A 383 -20.21 -11.10 0.71
CA THR A 383 -20.01 -10.34 1.95
C THR A 383 -18.68 -10.68 2.62
N GLY A 384 -17.88 -9.65 2.90
CA GLY A 384 -16.52 -9.77 3.43
C GLY A 384 -15.41 -9.73 2.37
N SER A 385 -15.74 -9.86 1.07
CA SER A 385 -14.77 -9.63 -0.01
C SER A 385 -14.33 -8.16 -0.04
N THR A 386 -13.04 -7.93 -0.27
CA THR A 386 -12.47 -6.58 -0.42
C THR A 386 -11.64 -6.47 -1.71
N GLY A 387 -11.39 -5.24 -2.15
CA GLY A 387 -10.46 -4.93 -3.25
C GLY A 387 -11.14 -4.66 -4.60
N ALA A 388 -10.34 -4.70 -5.67
CA ALA A 388 -10.74 -4.18 -6.98
C ALA A 388 -11.94 -4.89 -7.62
N GLN A 389 -12.12 -6.20 -7.39
CA GLN A 389 -13.29 -6.91 -7.92
C GLN A 389 -14.57 -6.59 -7.14
N ALA A 390 -14.51 -6.40 -5.82
CA ALA A 390 -15.62 -5.90 -5.04
C ALA A 390 -16.04 -4.49 -5.52
N LYS A 391 -15.05 -3.63 -5.80
CA LYS A 391 -15.29 -2.29 -6.37
C LYS A 391 -15.94 -2.36 -7.75
N ALA A 392 -15.46 -3.26 -8.61
CA ALA A 392 -16.05 -3.49 -9.93
C ALA A 392 -17.49 -4.00 -9.85
N VAL A 393 -17.82 -4.87 -8.88
CA VAL A 393 -19.21 -5.27 -8.61
C VAL A 393 -20.06 -4.06 -8.27
N GLN A 394 -19.62 -3.23 -7.32
CA GLN A 394 -20.35 -2.02 -6.90
C GLN A 394 -20.58 -1.08 -8.09
N ALA A 395 -19.54 -0.81 -8.89
CA ALA A 395 -19.63 0.06 -10.06
C ALA A 395 -20.61 -0.46 -11.13
N LEU A 396 -20.56 -1.76 -11.42
CA LEU A 396 -21.45 -2.38 -12.42
C LEU A 396 -22.91 -2.41 -11.94
N LEU A 397 -23.16 -2.60 -10.65
CA LEU A 397 -24.49 -2.58 -10.05
C LEU A 397 -25.06 -1.16 -10.03
N ASN A 398 -24.30 -0.19 -9.53
CA ASN A 398 -24.71 1.22 -9.46
C ASN A 398 -25.02 1.77 -10.86
N LYS A 399 -24.17 1.48 -11.85
CA LYS A 399 -24.39 1.86 -13.26
C LYS A 399 -25.68 1.28 -13.84
N GLN A 400 -26.13 0.14 -13.32
CA GLN A 400 -27.38 -0.52 -13.73
C GLN A 400 -28.58 -0.14 -12.83
N GLY A 401 -28.40 0.78 -11.87
CA GLY A 401 -29.47 1.27 -11.00
C GLY A 401 -29.73 0.40 -9.76
N TYR A 402 -28.85 -0.55 -9.43
CA TYR A 402 -28.92 -1.30 -8.18
C TYR A 402 -28.01 -0.63 -7.15
N ASP A 403 -28.58 -0.03 -6.10
CA ASP A 403 -27.83 0.69 -5.07
C ASP A 403 -26.93 -0.25 -4.25
N ALA A 404 -25.66 -0.34 -4.65
CA ALA A 404 -24.63 -1.14 -4.00
C ALA A 404 -23.85 -0.36 -2.92
N GLY A 405 -24.21 0.92 -2.69
CA GLY A 405 -23.45 1.85 -1.87
C GLY A 405 -22.24 2.46 -2.60
N THR A 406 -21.32 3.01 -1.82
CA THR A 406 -20.07 3.60 -2.31
C THR A 406 -19.21 2.55 -3.01
N GLU A 407 -18.54 2.92 -4.10
CA GLU A 407 -17.57 2.08 -4.82
C GLU A 407 -16.21 2.05 -4.08
N ASP A 408 -16.24 1.66 -2.82
CA ASP A 408 -15.10 1.62 -1.89
C ASP A 408 -14.32 0.30 -1.96
N GLY A 409 -14.83 -0.69 -2.68
CA GLY A 409 -14.23 -2.02 -2.75
C GLY A 409 -14.43 -2.87 -1.51
N ILE A 410 -15.39 -2.54 -0.65
CA ILE A 410 -15.79 -3.34 0.51
C ILE A 410 -17.16 -3.95 0.25
N PHE A 411 -17.21 -5.25 0.01
CA PHE A 411 -18.46 -5.96 -0.23
C PHE A 411 -19.22 -6.14 1.08
N GLY A 412 -20.02 -5.13 1.44
CA GLY A 412 -20.88 -5.12 2.62
C GLY A 412 -22.33 -5.48 2.34
N ALA A 413 -23.17 -5.37 3.37
CA ALA A 413 -24.59 -5.74 3.32
C ALA A 413 -25.40 -5.00 2.23
N LYS A 414 -25.05 -3.74 1.91
CA LYS A 414 -25.66 -2.98 0.81
C LYS A 414 -25.33 -3.61 -0.54
N THR A 415 -24.06 -3.89 -0.80
CA THR A 415 -23.61 -4.55 -2.03
C THR A 415 -24.25 -5.93 -2.18
N GLU A 416 -24.32 -6.72 -1.10
CA GLU A 416 -25.02 -8.02 -1.11
C GLU A 416 -26.49 -7.88 -1.49
N SER A 417 -27.19 -6.91 -0.89
CA SER A 417 -28.61 -6.64 -1.19
C SER A 417 -28.81 -6.26 -2.67
N ALA A 418 -27.93 -5.40 -3.21
CA ALA A 418 -27.95 -5.03 -4.62
C ALA A 418 -27.68 -6.23 -5.55
N VAL A 419 -26.76 -7.13 -5.17
CA VAL A 419 -26.49 -8.36 -5.91
C VAL A 419 -27.72 -9.26 -5.93
N ARG A 420 -28.42 -9.47 -4.80
CA ARG A 420 -29.65 -10.26 -4.74
C ARG A 420 -30.76 -9.69 -5.63
N LEU A 421 -30.92 -8.36 -5.63
CA LEU A 421 -31.87 -7.68 -6.51
C LEU A 421 -31.52 -7.88 -7.98
N PHE A 422 -30.25 -7.71 -8.34
CA PHE A 422 -29.75 -7.95 -9.69
C PHE A 422 -29.97 -9.40 -10.12
N GLN A 423 -29.59 -10.38 -9.28
CA GLN A 423 -29.77 -11.80 -9.55
C GLN A 423 -31.23 -12.14 -9.81
N THR A 424 -32.14 -11.64 -8.95
CA THR A 424 -33.59 -11.84 -9.08
C THR A 424 -34.09 -11.26 -10.42
N ALA A 425 -33.68 -10.05 -10.77
CA ALA A 425 -34.08 -9.40 -12.02
C ALA A 425 -33.55 -10.12 -13.28
N ARG A 426 -32.45 -10.87 -13.16
CA ARG A 426 -31.85 -11.65 -14.24
C ARG A 426 -32.30 -13.12 -14.26
N GLY A 427 -33.11 -13.56 -13.30
CA GLY A 427 -33.52 -14.96 -13.17
C GLY A 427 -32.39 -15.90 -12.74
N LEU A 428 -31.39 -15.38 -12.01
CA LEU A 428 -30.31 -16.14 -11.39
C LEU A 428 -30.70 -16.57 -9.98
N ASP A 429 -29.97 -17.55 -9.42
CA ASP A 429 -30.05 -17.89 -8.00
C ASP A 429 -29.70 -16.63 -7.16
N SER A 430 -30.66 -16.16 -6.37
CA SER A 430 -30.53 -14.93 -5.56
C SER A 430 -29.81 -15.21 -4.24
N ASP A 431 -28.57 -15.70 -4.34
CA ASP A 431 -27.73 -16.13 -3.21
C ASP A 431 -26.88 -15.01 -2.59
N GLY A 432 -26.84 -13.83 -3.23
CA GLY A 432 -26.05 -12.67 -2.80
C GLY A 432 -24.56 -12.78 -3.12
N ALA A 433 -24.12 -13.86 -3.78
CA ALA A 433 -22.75 -14.07 -4.20
C ALA A 433 -22.58 -13.82 -5.71
N VAL A 434 -21.54 -13.06 -6.06
CA VAL A 434 -21.16 -12.82 -7.45
C VAL A 434 -20.22 -13.92 -7.93
N GLY A 435 -20.78 -15.10 -8.23
CA GLY A 435 -20.08 -16.20 -8.90
C GLY A 435 -20.01 -16.04 -10.42
N PRO A 436 -19.47 -17.02 -11.16
CA PRO A 436 -19.26 -16.93 -12.62
C PRO A 436 -20.51 -16.54 -13.43
N LYS A 437 -21.69 -17.07 -13.06
CA LYS A 437 -22.96 -16.73 -13.73
C LYS A 437 -23.34 -15.26 -13.51
N THR A 438 -23.28 -14.80 -12.26
CA THR A 438 -23.58 -13.40 -11.90
C THR A 438 -22.58 -12.44 -12.55
N TRP A 439 -21.28 -12.78 -12.56
CA TRP A 439 -20.25 -12.01 -13.27
C TRP A 439 -20.54 -11.91 -14.77
N THR A 440 -20.87 -13.04 -15.41
CA THR A 440 -21.20 -13.07 -16.85
C THR A 440 -22.36 -12.14 -17.18
N ALA A 441 -23.42 -12.17 -16.36
CA ALA A 441 -24.58 -11.29 -16.53
C ALA A 441 -24.25 -9.81 -16.26
N LEU A 442 -23.49 -9.50 -15.19
CA LEU A 442 -23.09 -8.14 -14.84
C LEU A 442 -22.22 -7.52 -15.93
N LEU A 443 -21.21 -8.25 -16.39
CA LEU A 443 -20.24 -7.76 -17.37
C LEU A 443 -20.88 -7.61 -18.75
N SER A 444 -21.84 -8.46 -19.13
CA SER A 444 -22.48 -8.40 -20.46
C SER A 444 -23.66 -7.42 -20.54
N ALA A 445 -24.05 -6.76 -19.46
CA ALA A 445 -25.18 -5.83 -19.45
C ALA A 445 -25.01 -4.65 -20.43
N GLY A 446 -26.11 -4.23 -21.06
CA GLY A 446 -26.15 -3.10 -22.00
C GLY A 446 -26.68 -3.48 -23.37
N THR A 447 -26.30 -2.70 -24.39
CA THR A 447 -26.74 -2.89 -25.79
C THR A 447 -26.28 -4.23 -26.37
N THR A 448 -26.95 -4.70 -27.42
CA THR A 448 -26.69 -6.02 -28.02
C THR A 448 -26.35 -5.90 -29.51
N PRO A 449 -25.26 -5.17 -29.88
CA PRO A 449 -24.86 -5.06 -31.27
C PRO A 449 -24.39 -6.41 -31.81
N THR A 450 -24.59 -6.66 -33.11
CA THR A 450 -23.98 -7.82 -33.77
C THR A 450 -22.47 -7.61 -33.84
N LEU A 451 -21.69 -8.49 -33.20
CA LEU A 451 -20.23 -8.46 -33.25
C LEU A 451 -19.69 -9.65 -34.04
N VAL A 452 -18.75 -9.40 -34.93
CA VAL A 452 -18.07 -10.40 -35.75
C VAL A 452 -16.57 -10.10 -35.79
N SER A 453 -15.76 -11.03 -36.32
CA SER A 453 -14.33 -10.81 -36.54
C SER A 453 -14.05 -9.49 -37.27
N GLY A 454 -13.11 -8.70 -36.73
CA GLY A 454 -12.78 -7.35 -37.20
C GLY A 454 -13.55 -6.22 -36.50
N ALA A 455 -14.59 -6.51 -35.72
CA ALA A 455 -15.25 -5.50 -34.87
C ALA A 455 -14.29 -4.97 -33.79
N SER A 456 -14.52 -3.75 -33.31
CA SER A 456 -13.73 -3.16 -32.23
C SER A 456 -14.55 -2.22 -31.33
N GLY A 457 -13.97 -1.84 -30.19
CA GLY A 457 -14.53 -0.85 -29.27
C GLY A 457 -15.14 -1.45 -28.00
N ASP A 458 -15.89 -0.64 -27.25
CA ASP A 458 -16.35 -0.97 -25.90
C ASP A 458 -17.29 -2.18 -25.84
N ALA A 459 -18.08 -2.41 -26.88
CA ALA A 459 -18.92 -3.60 -26.97
C ALA A 459 -18.09 -4.89 -27.06
N VAL A 460 -16.93 -4.83 -27.73
CA VAL A 460 -16.00 -5.96 -27.81
C VAL A 460 -15.28 -6.17 -26.47
N LYS A 461 -14.83 -5.09 -25.79
CA LYS A 461 -14.26 -5.22 -24.43
C LYS A 461 -15.26 -5.85 -23.47
N ARG A 462 -16.52 -5.42 -23.54
CA ARG A 462 -17.61 -5.97 -22.73
C ARG A 462 -17.83 -7.47 -23.00
N LEU A 463 -17.84 -7.87 -24.27
CA LEU A 463 -17.90 -9.27 -24.67
C LEU A 463 -16.71 -10.06 -24.10
N GLN A 464 -15.49 -9.56 -24.27
CA GLN A 464 -14.26 -10.23 -23.82
C GLN A 464 -14.28 -10.47 -22.30
N ARG A 465 -14.67 -9.47 -21.50
CA ARG A 465 -14.85 -9.62 -20.05
C ARG A 465 -15.89 -10.69 -19.69
N ALA A 466 -17.05 -10.65 -20.35
CA ALA A 466 -18.12 -11.61 -20.10
C ALA A 466 -17.72 -13.05 -20.48
N LEU A 467 -16.99 -13.23 -21.59
CA LEU A 467 -16.45 -14.53 -22.00
C LEU A 467 -15.40 -15.04 -21.01
N THR A 468 -14.54 -14.17 -20.48
CA THR A 468 -13.59 -14.54 -19.42
C THR A 468 -14.30 -15.11 -18.20
N ALA A 469 -15.38 -14.47 -17.74
CA ALA A 469 -16.19 -14.97 -16.64
C ALA A 469 -16.92 -16.28 -16.98
N ALA A 470 -17.53 -16.37 -18.17
CA ALA A 470 -18.35 -17.51 -18.57
C ALA A 470 -17.56 -18.79 -18.84
N LEU A 471 -16.35 -18.65 -19.39
CA LEU A 471 -15.48 -19.76 -19.76
C LEU A 471 -14.49 -20.15 -18.65
N GLY A 472 -14.33 -19.30 -17.61
CA GLY A 472 -13.37 -19.52 -16.54
C GLY A 472 -11.90 -19.47 -16.99
N ARG A 473 -11.63 -18.81 -18.13
CA ARG A 473 -10.28 -18.64 -18.70
C ARG A 473 -10.14 -17.25 -19.32
N THR A 474 -8.97 -16.66 -19.24
CA THR A 474 -8.71 -15.30 -19.73
C THR A 474 -8.94 -15.18 -21.24
N VAL A 475 -9.77 -14.21 -21.63
CA VAL A 475 -9.82 -13.63 -22.96
C VAL A 475 -9.24 -12.21 -22.87
N ALA A 476 -8.22 -11.91 -23.67
CA ALA A 476 -7.59 -10.58 -23.67
C ALA A 476 -8.65 -9.49 -23.92
N VAL A 477 -8.61 -8.41 -23.13
CA VAL A 477 -9.57 -7.30 -23.21
C VAL A 477 -8.94 -6.12 -23.94
N ASP A 478 -8.59 -6.34 -25.21
CA ASP A 478 -7.98 -5.34 -26.09
C ASP A 478 -9.02 -4.49 -26.84
N GLY A 479 -10.29 -4.90 -26.81
CA GLY A 479 -11.37 -4.27 -27.56
C GLY A 479 -11.30 -4.54 -29.05
N ALA A 480 -10.54 -5.54 -29.50
CA ALA A 480 -10.47 -5.99 -30.88
C ALA A 480 -11.02 -7.42 -31.00
N PHE A 481 -11.98 -7.63 -31.89
CA PHE A 481 -12.55 -8.94 -32.17
C PHE A 481 -11.63 -9.69 -33.13
N GLY A 482 -10.48 -10.13 -32.62
CA GLY A 482 -9.50 -10.94 -33.34
C GLY A 482 -9.74 -12.45 -33.18
N ALA A 483 -8.80 -13.26 -33.68
CA ALA A 483 -8.88 -14.73 -33.68
C ALA A 483 -9.11 -15.32 -32.28
N ASN A 484 -8.50 -14.75 -31.24
CA ASN A 484 -8.70 -15.22 -29.86
C ASN A 484 -10.12 -14.99 -29.35
N THR A 485 -10.74 -13.86 -29.74
CA THR A 485 -12.14 -13.54 -29.38
C THR A 485 -13.10 -14.40 -30.18
N ASP A 486 -12.87 -14.61 -31.48
CA ASP A 486 -13.68 -15.54 -32.31
C ASP A 486 -13.65 -16.95 -31.74
N LYS A 487 -12.46 -17.47 -31.37
CA LYS A 487 -12.35 -18.77 -30.72
C LYS A 487 -13.16 -18.84 -29.43
N ALA A 488 -13.04 -17.82 -28.56
CA ALA A 488 -13.78 -17.78 -27.29
C ALA A 488 -15.31 -17.73 -27.51
N VAL A 489 -15.77 -16.98 -28.52
CA VAL A 489 -17.20 -16.95 -28.89
C VAL A 489 -17.67 -18.31 -29.35
N ARG A 490 -16.94 -19.00 -30.24
CA ARG A 490 -17.32 -20.33 -30.73
C ARG A 490 -17.33 -21.36 -29.60
N ASP A 491 -16.34 -21.32 -28.70
CA ASP A 491 -16.29 -22.19 -27.52
C ASP A 491 -17.51 -21.93 -26.61
N TYR A 492 -17.87 -20.66 -26.38
CA TYR A 492 -19.05 -20.29 -25.61
C TYR A 492 -20.35 -20.78 -26.29
N GLN A 493 -20.53 -20.51 -27.57
CA GLN A 493 -21.69 -20.96 -28.34
C GLN A 493 -21.84 -22.48 -28.30
N SER A 494 -20.75 -23.22 -28.50
CA SER A 494 -20.72 -24.69 -28.44
C SER A 494 -21.13 -25.20 -27.05
N THR A 495 -20.48 -24.71 -25.99
CA THR A 495 -20.76 -25.14 -24.62
C THR A 495 -22.16 -24.75 -24.13
N ARG A 496 -22.79 -23.74 -24.75
CA ARG A 496 -24.16 -23.29 -24.45
C ARG A 496 -25.22 -23.77 -25.43
N LYS A 497 -24.85 -24.66 -26.36
CA LYS A 497 -25.74 -25.24 -27.37
C LYS A 497 -26.45 -24.16 -28.22
N LEU A 498 -25.71 -23.13 -28.59
CA LEU A 498 -26.12 -22.09 -29.54
C LEU A 498 -25.56 -22.43 -30.93
N SER A 499 -26.02 -21.73 -31.97
CA SER A 499 -25.39 -21.76 -33.28
C SER A 499 -23.92 -21.34 -33.18
N VAL A 500 -23.00 -22.20 -33.65
CA VAL A 500 -21.53 -21.97 -33.56
C VAL A 500 -21.01 -21.24 -34.80
N ASP A 501 -21.54 -20.05 -35.03
CA ASP A 501 -21.23 -19.23 -36.21
C ASP A 501 -20.09 -18.23 -35.97
N GLY A 502 -19.68 -18.01 -34.71
CA GLY A 502 -18.69 -17.01 -34.31
C GLY A 502 -19.21 -15.57 -34.32
N SER A 503 -20.51 -15.38 -34.58
CA SER A 503 -21.19 -14.08 -34.54
C SER A 503 -21.89 -13.91 -33.20
N VAL A 504 -21.65 -12.79 -32.52
CA VAL A 504 -22.34 -12.46 -31.27
C VAL A 504 -23.60 -11.67 -31.64
N GLY A 505 -24.65 -12.41 -31.99
CA GLY A 505 -25.99 -11.90 -32.26
C GLY A 505 -26.92 -11.90 -31.03
N PRO A 506 -28.22 -11.62 -31.23
CA PRO A 506 -29.21 -11.52 -30.14
C PRO A 506 -29.24 -12.75 -29.20
N ASP A 507 -29.11 -13.97 -29.74
CA ASP A 507 -29.16 -15.19 -28.92
C ASP A 507 -27.92 -15.37 -28.05
N THR A 508 -26.73 -15.03 -28.56
CA THR A 508 -25.49 -15.07 -27.78
C THR A 508 -25.49 -14.01 -26.69
N TRP A 509 -25.93 -12.78 -26.99
CA TRP A 509 -26.09 -11.75 -25.98
C TRP A 509 -27.11 -12.12 -24.91
N LYS A 510 -28.26 -12.68 -25.31
CA LYS A 510 -29.29 -13.13 -24.37
C LYS A 510 -28.74 -14.20 -23.43
N ALA A 511 -27.96 -15.15 -23.95
CA ALA A 511 -27.31 -16.17 -23.12
C ALA A 511 -26.36 -15.54 -22.09
N LEU A 512 -25.44 -14.67 -22.53
CA LEU A 512 -24.50 -13.97 -21.65
C LEU A 512 -25.22 -13.14 -20.57
N GLN A 513 -26.24 -12.36 -20.96
CA GLN A 513 -26.98 -11.47 -20.05
C GLN A 513 -27.86 -12.22 -19.05
N SER A 514 -28.18 -13.49 -19.32
CA SER A 514 -28.82 -14.42 -18.39
C SER A 514 -27.82 -15.22 -17.54
N GLY A 515 -26.52 -14.93 -17.65
CA GLY A 515 -25.47 -15.60 -16.90
C GLY A 515 -25.27 -17.07 -17.27
N ARG A 516 -25.66 -17.47 -18.49
CA ARG A 516 -25.55 -18.87 -18.94
C ARG A 516 -24.13 -19.29 -19.22
#